data_AF-A0AAI8KWA6-F1
#
_entry.id   AF-A0AAI8KWA6-F1
#
_cell.length_a   1.000
_cell.length_b   1.000
_cell.length_c   1.000
_cell.angle_alpha   90.00
_cell.angle_beta   90.00
_cell.angle_gamma   90.00
#
_symmetry.space_group_name_H-M   'P 1'
#
loop_
_entity.id
_entity.type
_entity.pdbx_description
1 polymer ?
#
loop_
_entity_poly.entity_id
_entity_poly.type
_entity_poly.pdbx_seq_one_letter_code
_entity_poly.pdbx_strand_id
1 'polypeptide(L)' 'MKALVLNCTLKRSPDPSNTEALAGVVVEQLEKDGVDVRSYAPST' A
#
# COMPACT_ATOMS: atom_id res chain seq x y z
N MET A 1 7.18 -1.28 15.57
CA MET A 1 7.68 -2.13 14.46
C MET A 1 7.61 -1.31 13.17
N LYS A 2 8.31 -1.68 12.09
CA LYS A 2 8.24 -0.98 10.79
C LYS A 2 7.82 -1.92 9.67
N ALA A 3 7.02 -1.44 8.73
CA ALA A 3 6.62 -2.19 7.53
C ALA A 3 6.72 -1.34 6.26
N LEU A 4 6.97 -2.03 5.14
CA LEU A 4 6.99 -1.48 3.81
C LEU A 4 6.00 -2.26 2.95
N VAL A 5 4.97 -1.58 2.44
CA VAL A 5 4.00 -2.15 1.52
C VAL A 5 4.39 -1.77 0.10
N LEU A 6 4.78 -2.76 -0.69
CA LEU A 6 5.12 -2.59 -2.10
C LEU A 6 3.94 -3.04 -2.97
N ASN A 7 3.23 -2.10 -3.57
CA ASN A 7 2.20 -2.41 -4.54
C ASN A 7 2.85 -2.68 -5.90
N CYS A 8 2.83 -3.95 -6.32
CA CYS A 8 3.41 -4.42 -7.58
C CYS A 8 2.36 -4.54 -8.70
N THR A 9 1.28 -3.75 -8.66
CA THR A 9 0.31 -3.69 -9.76
C THR A 9 0.98 -3.21 -11.06
N LEU A 10 0.45 -3.61 -12.21
CA LEU A 10 0.95 -3.14 -13.52
C LEU A 10 0.31 -1.81 -13.96
N LYS A 11 -0.72 -1.36 -13.23
CA LYS A 11 -1.39 -0.09 -13.47
C LYS A 11 -0.55 1.06 -12.93
N ARG A 12 -0.46 2.16 -13.69
CA ARG A 12 0.31 3.33 -13.28
C ARG A 12 -0.51 4.18 -12.33
N SER A 13 0.10 4.81 -11.33
CA SER A 13 -0.61 5.83 -10.56
C SER A 13 -0.93 7.05 -11.45
N PRO A 14 -2.15 7.64 -11.35
CA PRO A 14 -3.22 7.37 -10.37
C PRO A 14 -4.33 6.41 -10.87
N ASP A 15 -4.07 5.55 -11.87
CA ASP A 15 -5.09 4.63 -12.36
C ASP A 15 -5.61 3.70 -11.25
N PRO A 16 -6.93 3.49 -11.17
CA PRO A 16 -7.52 2.68 -10.10
C PRO A 16 -7.04 1.23 -10.17
N SER A 17 -6.53 0.73 -9.04
CA SER A 17 -6.00 -0.62 -8.89
C SER A 17 -6.65 -1.34 -7.70
N ASN A 18 -7.12 -2.57 -7.93
CA ASN A 18 -7.64 -3.42 -6.84
C ASN A 18 -6.56 -3.73 -5.80
N THR A 19 -5.30 -3.84 -6.23
CA THR A 19 -4.16 -4.05 -5.33
C THR A 19 -3.90 -2.81 -4.47
N GLU A 20 -4.15 -1.60 -4.98
CA GLU A 20 -4.06 -0.36 -4.18
C GLU A 20 -5.16 -0.33 -3.13
N ALA A 21 -6.39 -0.70 -3.49
CA ALA A 21 -7.50 -0.81 -2.54
C ALA A 21 -7.19 -1.82 -1.42
N LEU A 22 -6.64 -2.99 -1.75
CA LEU A 22 -6.20 -3.97 -0.76
C LEU A 22 -5.03 -3.46 0.08
N ALA A 23 -4.06 -2.78 -0.52
CA ALA A 23 -2.93 -2.18 0.20
C ALA A 23 -3.43 -1.21 1.27
N GLY A 24 -4.44 -0.39 0.98
CA GLY A 24 -5.09 0.49 1.95
C GLY A 24 -5.65 -0.25 3.17
N VAL A 25 -6.37 -1.35 2.95
CA VAL A 25 -6.92 -2.19 4.05
C VAL A 25 -5.81 -2.76 4.93
N VAL A 26 -4.72 -3.22 4.32
CA VAL A 26 -3.58 -3.79 5.05
C VAL A 26 -2.83 -2.71 5.85
N VAL A 27 -2.59 -1.54 5.25
CA VAL A 27 -1.93 -0.41 5.93
C VAL A 27 -2.75 0.02 7.14
N GLU A 28 -4.07 0.17 6.99
CA GLU A 28 -4.97 0.60 8.07
C GLU A 28 -4.90 -0.37 9.28
N GLN A 29 -4.89 -1.68 9.03
CA GLN A 29 -4.81 -2.66 10.10
C GLN A 29 -3.43 -2.65 10.78
N LEU A 30 -2.34 -2.54 10.02
CA LEU A 30 -0.98 -2.48 10.56
C LEU A 30 -0.76 -1.23 11.42
N GLU A 31 -1.30 -0.09 11.02
CA GLU A 31 -1.25 1.15 11.80
C GLU A 31 -2.01 1.00 13.13
N LYS A 32 -3.19 0.36 13.13
CA LYS A 32 -3.96 0.03 14.35
C LYS A 32 -3.17 -0.85 15.32
N ASP A 33 -2.31 -1.73 14.79
CA ASP A 33 -1.44 -2.61 15.58
C ASP A 33 -0.14 -1.90 16.04
N GLY A 34 0.01 -0.60 15.77
CA GLY A 34 1.16 0.20 16.20
C GLY A 34 2.40 0.07 15.32
N VAL A 35 2.22 -0.31 14.05
CA VAL A 35 3.30 -0.39 13.06
C VAL A 35 3.45 0.95 12.31
N ASP A 36 4.68 1.41 12.15
CA ASP A 36 5.02 2.54 11.27
C ASP A 36 5.15 2.02 9.82
N VAL A 37 4.19 2.37 8.96
CA VAL A 37 4.05 1.83 7.61
C VAL A 37 4.39 2.87 6.55
N ARG A 38 5.14 2.47 5.53
CA ARG A 38 5.27 3.23 4.26
C ARG A 38 4.72 2.39 3.12
N SER A 39 3.99 3.01 2.20
CA SER A 39 3.53 2.36 0.96
C SER A 39 4.17 3.00 -0.27
N TYR A 40 4.42 2.17 -1.30
CA TYR A 40 4.86 2.61 -2.62
C TYR A 40 4.06 1.88 -3.70
N ALA A 41 3.70 2.62 -4.74
CA ALA A 41 3.06 2.12 -5.95
C ALA A 41 3.83 2.60 -7.20
N PRO A 42 3.66 1.96 -8.37
CA PRO A 42 4.39 2.32 -9.59
C PRO A 42 3.96 3.70 -10.10
N SER A 43 4.92 4.62 -10.24
CA SER A 43 4.68 6.04 -10.57
C SER A 43 5.05 6.46 -12.01
N THR A 44 5.62 5.55 -12.81
CA THR A 44 6.11 5.82 -14.19
C THR A 44 5.25 5.22 -15.28
#